data_AF-A0A2C6WLU7-F1
#
_entry.id   AF-A0A2C6WLU7-F1
#
_cell.length_a   1.000
_cell.length_b   1.000
_cell.length_c   1.000
_cell.angle_alpha   90.00
_cell.angle_beta   90.00
_cell.angle_gamma   90.00
#
_symmetry.space_group_name_H-M   'P 1'
#
loop_
_entity.id
_entity.type
_entity.pdbx_description
1 polymer ?
#
loop_
_entity_poly.entity_id
_entity_poly.type
_entity_poly.pdbx_seq_one_letter_code
_entity_poly.pdbx_strand_id
1 'polypeptide(L)' 'MLILTILVLLFILVFGLILDKPMIYMFIALFIHSTLLFIIRYFWQDKTFGDAFTHSFDLLTIIIVIIFVIYKFNKIKSNE' A
#
# COMPACT_ATOMS: atom_id res chain seq x y z
N MET A 1 4.76 10.31 9.70
CA MET A 1 4.78 9.14 8.79
C MET A 1 4.13 7.93 9.44
N LEU A 2 4.61 7.43 10.59
CA LEU A 2 4.05 6.25 11.28
C LEU A 2 2.52 6.24 11.41
N ILE A 3 1.91 7.36 11.82
CA ILE A 3 0.44 7.47 11.94
C ILE A 3 -0.24 7.22 10.59
N LEU A 4 0.27 7.81 9.50
CA LEU A 4 -0.25 7.63 8.15
C LEU A 4 -0.12 6.15 7.70
N THR A 5 1.00 5.52 8.04
CA THR A 5 1.29 4.11 7.73
C THR A 5 0.35 3.16 8.48
N ILE A 6 0.12 3.41 9.78
CA ILE A 6 -0.81 2.65 10.61
C ILE A 6 -2.23 2.75 10.04
N LEU A 7 -2.66 3.95 9.66
CA LEU A 7 -4.01 4.20 9.14
C LEU A 7 -4.26 3.42 7.84
N VAL A 8 -3.26 3.38 6.95
CA VAL A 8 -3.34 2.64 5.68
C VAL A 8 -3.27 1.13 5.89
N LEU A 9 -2.44 0.63 6.82
CA LEU A 9 -2.45 -0.78 7.20
C LEU A 9 -3.83 -1.21 7.73
N LEU A 10 -4.44 -0.39 8.59
CA LEU A 10 -5.79 -0.63 9.13
C LEU A 10 -6.84 -0.63 8.00
N PHE A 11 -6.74 0.31 7.06
CA PHE A 11 -7.60 0.35 5.88
C PHE A 11 -7.46 -0.93 5.03
N ILE A 12 -6.24 -1.35 4.71
CA ILE A 12 -5.98 -2.56 3.92
C ILE A 12 -6.50 -3.82 4.64
N LEU A 13 -6.29 -3.91 5.95
CA LEU A 13 -6.74 -5.07 6.75
C LEU A 13 -8.28 -5.13 6.81
N VAL A 14 -8.94 -4.02 7.09
CA VAL A 14 -10.40 -3.98 7.15
C VAL A 14 -11.02 -4.24 5.78
N PHE A 15 -10.61 -3.50 4.74
CA PHE A 15 -11.22 -3.63 3.41
C PHE A 15 -10.83 -4.93 2.70
N GLY A 16 -9.58 -5.37 2.83
CA GLY A 16 -9.06 -6.54 2.13
C GLY A 16 -9.38 -7.88 2.82
N LEU A 17 -9.39 -7.91 4.15
CA LEU A 17 -9.49 -9.14 4.95
C LEU A 17 -10.88 -9.32 5.59
N ILE A 18 -11.50 -8.24 6.08
CA ILE A 18 -12.82 -8.30 6.75
C ILE A 18 -13.96 -8.14 5.74
N LEU A 19 -13.90 -7.13 4.88
CA LEU A 19 -14.95 -6.85 3.90
C LEU A 19 -14.77 -7.61 2.57
N ASP A 20 -13.67 -8.37 2.44
CA ASP A 20 -13.28 -9.15 1.26
C ASP A 20 -13.40 -8.38 -0.07
N LYS A 21 -13.19 -7.05 -0.02
CA LYS A 21 -13.36 -6.17 -1.18
C LYS A 21 -12.38 -6.56 -2.29
N PRO A 22 -12.74 -6.25 -3.56
CA PRO A 22 -11.89 -6.58 -4.68
C PRO A 22 -10.54 -5.89 -4.56
N MET A 23 -9.53 -6.59 -5.05
CA MET A 23 -8.12 -6.28 -4.81
C MET A 23 -7.71 -4.88 -5.30
N ILE A 24 -8.47 -4.35 -6.27
CA ILE A 24 -8.30 -3.01 -6.84
C ILE A 24 -8.34 -1.92 -5.77
N TYR A 25 -9.16 -2.06 -4.71
CA TYR A 25 -9.27 -1.05 -3.66
C TYR A 25 -8.01 -0.95 -2.80
N MET A 26 -7.30 -2.06 -2.58
CA MET A 26 -6.02 -2.04 -1.86
C MET A 26 -4.92 -1.39 -2.70
N PHE A 27 -4.89 -1.67 -3.99
CA PHE A 27 -3.96 -1.02 -4.93
C PHE A 27 -4.16 0.50 -4.96
N ILE A 28 -5.42 0.96 -5.04
CA ILE A 28 -5.75 2.38 -5.04
C ILE A 28 -5.34 3.02 -3.70
N ALA A 29 -5.64 2.38 -2.57
CA ALA A 29 -5.26 2.90 -1.24
C ALA A 29 -3.74 3.04 -1.08
N LEU A 30 -2.97 2.07 -1.58
CA LEU A 30 -1.52 2.10 -1.56
C LEU A 30 -0.91 3.15 -2.48
N PHE A 31 -1.50 3.35 -3.65
CA PHE A 31 -1.09 4.40 -4.56
C PHE A 31 -1.32 5.78 -3.96
N ILE A 32 -2.49 5.99 -3.34
CA ILE A 32 -2.81 7.23 -2.62
C ILE A 32 -1.85 7.44 -1.45
N HIS A 33 -1.59 6.40 -0.65
CA HIS A 33 -0.65 6.45 0.47
C HIS A 33 0.76 6.87 0.04
N SER A 34 1.29 6.22 -0.99
CA SER A 34 2.63 6.49 -1.52
C SER A 34 2.72 7.91 -2.08
N THR A 35 1.68 8.37 -2.77
CA THR A 35 1.60 9.74 -3.28
C THR A 35 1.55 10.77 -2.15
N LEU A 36 0.79 10.52 -1.09
CA LEU A 36 0.73 11.38 0.09
C LEU A 36 2.08 11.46 0.81
N LEU A 37 2.75 10.33 1.01
CA LEU A 37 4.09 10.27 1.57
C LEU A 37 5.10 11.04 0.71
N PHE A 38 4.99 10.91 -0.61
CA PHE A 38 5.83 11.63 -1.56
C PHE A 38 5.66 13.14 -1.43
N ILE A 39 4.42 13.62 -1.42
CA ILE A 39 4.11 15.05 -1.25
C ILE A 39 4.69 15.56 0.08
N ILE A 40 4.47 14.84 1.18
CA ILE A 40 5.00 15.24 2.49
C ILE A 40 6.53 15.27 2.48
N ARG A 41 7.21 14.26 1.92
CA ARG A 41 8.69 14.23 1.88
C ARG A 41 9.27 15.32 0.98
N TYR A 42 8.66 15.55 -0.18
CA TYR A 42 9.16 16.49 -1.18
C TYR A 42 8.90 17.95 -0.77
N PHE A 43 7.68 18.27 -0.31
CA PHE A 43 7.29 19.64 0.02
C PHE A 43 7.55 20.04 1.47
N TRP A 44 7.53 19.08 2.42
CA TRP A 44 7.65 19.39 3.85
C TRP A 44 9.02 19.05 4.44
N GLN A 45 9.75 18.10 3.84
CA GLN A 45 11.06 17.66 4.35
C GLN A 45 12.22 18.07 3.44
N ASP A 46 11.97 18.88 2.40
CA ASP A 46 12.95 19.36 1.42
C ASP A 46 13.86 18.25 0.86
N LYS A 47 13.34 17.01 0.77
CA LYS A 47 14.07 15.92 0.14
C LYS A 47 14.08 16.11 -1.37
N THR A 48 15.20 15.78 -2.00
CA THR A 48 15.31 15.77 -3.47
C THR A 48 14.27 14.82 -4.08
N PHE A 49 13.79 15.15 -5.29
CA PHE A 49 12.72 14.40 -5.95
C PHE A 49 12.96 12.88 -5.96
N GLY A 50 14.16 12.45 -6.36
CA GLY A 50 14.51 11.03 -6.41
C GLY A 50 14.49 10.36 -5.03
N ASP A 51 14.98 11.05 -4.00
CA ASP A 51 15.08 10.52 -2.63
C ASP A 51 13.71 10.49 -1.92
N ALA A 52 12.87 11.50 -2.18
CA ALA A 52 11.48 11.52 -1.74
C ALA A 52 10.67 10.41 -2.43
N PHE A 53 10.90 10.16 -3.72
CA PHE A 53 10.20 9.14 -4.51
C PHE A 53 10.52 7.73 -4.01
N THR A 54 11.81 7.36 -3.95
CA THR A 54 12.23 6.02 -3.51
C THR A 54 11.82 5.72 -2.08
N HIS A 55 11.84 6.70 -1.18
CA HIS A 55 11.41 6.48 0.20
C HIS A 55 9.88 6.46 0.37
N SER A 56 9.12 6.95 -0.61
CA SER A 56 7.65 6.92 -0.55
C SER A 56 7.07 5.63 -1.08
N PHE A 57 7.77 4.98 -2.01
CA PHE A 57 7.49 3.62 -2.45
C PHE A 57 8.28 2.64 -1.60
N ASP A 58 7.76 2.34 -0.41
CA ASP A 58 8.38 1.34 0.47
C ASP A 58 8.33 -0.04 -0.21
N LEU A 59 9.52 -0.57 -0.55
CA LEU A 59 9.71 -1.87 -1.17
C LEU A 59 9.03 -2.99 -0.37
N LEU A 60 9.00 -2.90 0.96
CA LEU A 60 8.30 -3.87 1.80
C LEU A 60 6.80 -3.89 1.48
N THR A 61 6.21 -2.72 1.28
CA THR A 61 4.78 -2.61 0.98
C THR A 61 4.46 -3.20 -0.39
N ILE A 62 5.32 -2.98 -1.38
CA ILE A 62 5.20 -3.58 -2.72
C ILE A 62 5.30 -5.11 -2.63
N ILE A 63 6.27 -5.63 -1.88
CA ILE A 63 6.46 -7.08 -1.68
C ILE A 63 5.24 -7.71 -1.00
N ILE A 64 4.72 -7.08 0.07
CA ILE A 64 3.54 -7.57 0.79
C ILE A 64 2.33 -7.65 -0.14
N VAL A 65 2.14 -6.66 -1.01
CA VAL A 65 1.03 -6.65 -1.98
C VAL A 65 1.18 -7.80 -2.95
N ILE A 66 2.37 -8.01 -3.52
CA ILE A 66 2.63 -9.11 -4.46
C ILE A 66 2.32 -10.46 -3.78
N ILE A 67 2.79 -10.68 -2.55
CA ILE A 67 2.50 -11.89 -1.78
C ILE A 67 0.99 -12.03 -1.55
N PHE A 68 0.29 -10.95 -1.20
CA PHE A 68 -1.16 -10.96 -1.01
C PHE A 68 -1.92 -11.25 -2.32
N VAL A 69 -1.45 -10.73 -3.47
CA VAL A 69 -2.03 -11.03 -4.79
C VAL A 69 -1.96 -12.52 -5.03
N ILE A 70 -0.76 -13.10 -4.86
CA ILE A 70 -0.51 -14.53 -5.08
C ILE A 70 -1.37 -15.36 -4.14
N TYR A 71 -1.45 -14.99 -2.85
CA TYR A 71 -2.31 -15.68 -1.88
C TYR A 71 -3.78 -15.64 -2.28
N LYS A 72 -4.32 -14.48 -2.66
CA LYS A 72 -5.74 -14.36 -3.04
C LYS A 72 -6.03 -15.14 -4.32
N PHE A 73 -5.14 -15.10 -5.32
CA PHE A 73 -5.27 -15.89 -6.55
C PHE A 73 -5.25 -17.40 -6.28
N ASN A 74 -4.33 -17.88 -5.43
CA ASN A 74 -4.26 -19.30 -5.08
C ASN A 74 -5.49 -19.75 -4.27
N LYS A 75 -6.02 -18.89 -3.38
CA LYS A 75 -7.25 -19.18 -2.63
C LYS A 75 -8.47 -19.30 -3.54
N ILE A 76 -8.59 -18.45 -4.56
CA ILE A 76 -9.67 -18.53 -5.56
C ILE A 76 -9.57 -19.86 -6.33
N LYS A 77 -8.36 -20.22 -6.79
CA LYS A 77 -8.11 -21.45 -7.53
C LYS A 77 -8.33 -22.73 -6.71
N SER A 78 -8.19 -22.67 -5.39
CA SER A 78 -8.42 -23.81 -4.49
C SER A 78 -9.89 -24.03 -4.12
N ASN A 79 -10.76 -23.05 -4.40
CA ASN A 79 -12.20 -23.12 -4.13
C ASN A 79 -13.02 -23.47 -5.40
N GLU A 80 -12.36 -23.67 -6.54
CA GLU A 80 -12.91 -24.30 -7.75
C GLU A 80 -12.58 -25.80 -7.77
#